data_AF-E3M041-F1
#
_entry.id   AF-E3M041-F1
#
_cell.length_a   1.000
_cell.length_b   1.000
_cell.length_c   1.000
_cell.angle_alpha   90.00
_cell.angle_beta   90.00
_cell.angle_gamma   90.00
#
_symmetry.space_group_name_H-M   'P 1'
#
loop_
_entity.id
_entity.type
_entity.pdbx_description
1 polymer ?
#
loop_
_entity_poly.entity_id
_entity_poly.type
_entity_poly.pdbx_seq_one_letter_code
_entity_poly.pdbx_strand_id
1 'polypeptide(L)'
;MTNLRVPLVTLSIFFAFTTGTSVDFGKFSNCGILSLREDFKCLLKLVSFNKESPQIDWKNENKLQGIQKSCDFLQSCYESMECRKNDKDTVEIANRMKTYCSSLLHLQKDFSECYRKVERLDSTCRFGDSCNNIFGKNNCARKLILENCGENEWIGFKDNMMRLVKVKSPKCKADQFYYL
;
A
#
# COMPACT_ATOMS: atom_id res chain seq x y z
N MET A 1 -6.66 -41.31 39.38
CA MET A 1 -5.79 -40.31 40.05
C MET A 1 -4.51 -40.22 39.27
N THR A 2 -4.24 -39.08 38.64
CA THR A 2 -2.89 -38.51 38.43
C THR A 2 -3.08 -37.14 37.78
N ASN A 3 -2.90 -36.09 38.58
CA ASN A 3 -2.90 -34.70 38.15
C ASN A 3 -1.58 -34.39 37.43
N LEU A 4 -1.65 -33.88 36.20
CA LEU A 4 -0.48 -33.31 35.52
C LEU A 4 -0.51 -31.79 35.72
N ARG A 5 0.30 -31.30 36.68
CA ARG A 5 0.59 -29.87 36.88
C ARG A 5 1.76 -29.50 35.96
N VAL A 6 1.54 -28.64 34.97
CA VAL A 6 2.61 -28.01 34.20
C VAL A 6 2.90 -26.64 34.82
N PRO A 7 4.14 -26.35 35.25
CA PRO A 7 4.45 -25.09 35.93
C PRO A 7 4.51 -23.93 34.93
N LEU A 8 3.83 -22.86 35.31
CA LEU A 8 4.01 -21.49 34.85
C LEU A 8 5.45 -21.05 35.17
N VAL A 9 6.20 -20.51 34.20
CA VAL A 9 7.39 -19.59 34.21
C VAL A 9 8.24 -20.04 33.00
N THR A 10 8.39 -19.33 31.88
CA THR A 10 9.12 -18.07 31.71
C THR A 10 8.63 -17.32 30.47
N LEU A 11 7.66 -16.41 30.66
CA LEU A 11 7.35 -15.35 29.70
C LEU A 11 8.35 -14.21 29.94
N SER A 12 9.52 -14.25 29.30
CA SER A 12 10.46 -13.12 29.26
C SER A 12 11.47 -13.30 28.12
N ILE A 13 11.16 -12.75 26.96
CA ILE A 13 12.18 -12.29 26.01
C ILE A 13 11.94 -10.79 25.84
N PHE A 14 12.76 -9.99 26.50
CA PHE A 14 12.93 -8.56 26.25
C PHE A 14 14.02 -8.36 25.20
N PHE A 15 13.79 -7.49 24.22
CA PHE A 15 14.64 -6.36 23.78
C PHE A 15 13.87 -5.68 22.63
N ALA A 16 13.16 -4.58 22.91
CA ALA A 16 13.64 -3.20 22.81
C ALA A 16 13.80 -2.71 21.36
N PHE A 17 12.74 -2.13 20.81
CA PHE A 17 12.83 -0.98 19.91
C PHE A 17 11.93 0.14 20.46
N THR A 18 12.56 1.26 20.82
CA THR A 18 11.95 2.49 21.28
C THR A 18 11.28 3.22 20.12
N THR A 19 10.01 2.88 19.91
CA THR A 19 8.81 3.72 19.71
C THR A 19 7.71 2.76 19.26
N GLY A 20 7.52 1.69 20.03
CA GLY A 20 6.28 0.93 19.95
C GLY A 20 5.26 1.74 20.71
N THR A 21 4.33 2.38 20.01
CA THR A 21 3.01 2.59 20.61
C THR A 21 2.57 1.21 21.05
N SER A 22 2.42 1.00 22.36
CA SER A 22 1.67 -0.13 22.90
C SER A 22 0.41 -0.27 22.05
N VAL A 23 0.22 -1.44 21.44
CA VAL A 23 -1.05 -1.77 20.81
C VAL A 23 -2.05 -1.78 21.95
N ASP A 24 -2.79 -0.69 22.10
CA ASP A 24 -3.78 -0.54 23.15
C ASP A 24 -4.97 -1.44 22.80
N PHE A 25 -4.92 -2.67 23.32
CA PHE A 25 -6.06 -3.60 23.25
C PHE A 25 -7.28 -3.07 24.02
N GLY A 26 -7.15 -2.00 24.81
CA GLY A 26 -8.22 -1.32 25.54
C GLY A 26 -9.17 -0.49 24.66
N LYS A 27 -8.83 -0.28 23.37
CA LYS A 27 -9.73 0.35 22.39
C LYS A 27 -10.50 -0.66 21.53
N PHE A 28 -10.48 -1.96 21.88
CA PHE A 28 -11.41 -2.95 21.33
C PHE A 28 -12.82 -2.73 21.90
N SER A 29 -13.55 -1.77 21.33
CA SER A 29 -14.98 -1.55 21.55
C SER A 29 -15.82 -2.82 21.29
N ASN A 30 -16.78 -3.13 22.18
CA ASN A 30 -18.01 -3.95 22.08
C ASN A 30 -18.12 -5.20 21.16
N CYS A 31 -17.08 -5.59 20.42
CA CYS A 31 -17.14 -6.67 19.45
C CYS A 31 -16.42 -7.91 19.97
N GLY A 32 -17.08 -9.05 19.79
CA GLY A 32 -16.63 -10.33 20.32
C GLY A 32 -15.42 -10.93 19.61
N ILE A 33 -15.02 -12.13 20.07
CA ILE A 33 -13.79 -12.82 19.65
C ILE A 33 -13.73 -13.20 18.16
N LEU A 34 -14.89 -13.32 17.50
CA LEU A 34 -14.96 -13.58 16.05
C LEU A 34 -14.52 -12.36 15.24
N SER A 35 -14.87 -11.16 15.68
CA SER A 35 -14.43 -9.90 15.05
C SER A 35 -12.91 -9.74 15.20
N LEU A 36 -12.35 -10.10 16.36
CA LEU A 36 -10.89 -10.10 16.58
C LEU A 36 -10.14 -10.96 15.55
N ARG A 37 -10.71 -12.11 15.16
CA ARG A 37 -10.09 -13.01 14.19
C ARG A 37 -10.07 -12.42 12.78
N GLU A 38 -11.16 -11.81 12.34
CA GLU A 38 -11.22 -11.15 11.03
C GLU A 38 -10.34 -9.90 11.00
N ASP A 39 -10.35 -9.09 12.06
CA ASP A 39 -9.44 -7.94 12.22
C ASP A 39 -7.98 -8.37 12.08
N PHE A 40 -7.59 -9.47 12.75
CA PHE A 40 -6.23 -9.99 12.68
C PHE A 40 -5.86 -10.53 11.29
N LYS A 41 -6.79 -11.19 10.58
CA LYS A 41 -6.56 -11.62 9.19
C LYS A 41 -6.33 -10.44 8.26
N CYS A 42 -7.17 -9.39 8.35
CA CYS A 42 -6.99 -8.18 7.55
C CYS A 42 -5.64 -7.53 7.84
N LEU A 43 -5.29 -7.41 9.13
CA LEU A 43 -4.02 -6.83 9.58
C LEU A 43 -2.81 -7.64 9.08
N LEU A 44 -2.83 -8.96 9.21
CA LEU A 44 -1.75 -9.82 8.74
C LEU A 44 -1.54 -9.66 7.22
N LYS A 45 -2.61 -9.67 6.44
CA LYS A 45 -2.49 -9.49 4.99
C LYS A 45 -1.99 -8.09 4.63
N LEU A 46 -2.40 -7.06 5.37
CA LEU A 46 -1.93 -5.69 5.20
C LEU A 46 -0.42 -5.59 5.44
N VAL A 47 0.07 -6.22 6.51
CA VAL A 47 1.50 -6.26 6.84
C VAL A 47 2.28 -6.99 5.74
N SER A 48 1.78 -8.13 5.24
CA SER A 48 2.42 -8.86 4.14
C SER A 48 2.48 -8.02 2.86
N PHE A 49 1.39 -7.35 2.51
CA PHE A 49 1.34 -6.46 1.35
C PHE A 49 2.33 -5.30 1.45
N ASN A 50 2.46 -4.68 2.63
CA ASN A 50 3.40 -3.59 2.85
C ASN A 50 4.87 -4.03 2.72
N LYS A 51 5.20 -5.29 3.06
CA LYS A 51 6.55 -5.84 2.84
C LYS A 51 6.88 -6.04 1.35
N GLU A 52 5.87 -6.37 0.54
CA GLU A 52 6.03 -6.62 -0.90
C GLU A 52 6.00 -5.33 -1.75
N SER A 53 5.43 -4.26 -1.21
CA SER A 53 5.22 -2.94 -1.84
C SER A 53 6.47 -2.12 -2.29
N PRO A 54 7.67 -2.24 -1.69
CA PRO A 54 8.82 -1.41 -2.08
C PRO A 54 9.47 -1.78 -3.41
N GLN A 55 9.11 -2.92 -4.02
CA GLN A 55 9.79 -3.46 -5.20
C GLN A 55 8.78 -3.97 -6.23
N ILE A 56 7.82 -3.10 -6.60
CA ILE A 56 6.87 -3.40 -7.66
C ILE A 56 7.67 -3.48 -8.96
N ASP A 57 8.04 -4.70 -9.29
CA ASP A 57 8.68 -5.05 -10.54
C ASP A 57 7.60 -5.12 -11.60
N TRP A 58 7.42 -4.01 -12.31
CA TRP A 58 6.44 -3.83 -13.37
C TRP A 58 6.60 -4.84 -14.53
N LYS A 59 7.71 -5.59 -14.59
CA LYS A 59 7.95 -6.63 -15.59
C LYS A 59 7.48 -8.01 -15.16
N ASN A 60 7.28 -8.22 -13.86
CA ASN A 60 7.04 -9.55 -13.33
C ASN A 60 5.55 -9.80 -13.15
N GLU A 61 4.91 -10.39 -14.16
CA GLU A 61 3.48 -10.71 -14.17
C GLU A 61 3.02 -11.48 -12.93
N ASN A 62 3.85 -12.39 -12.39
CA ASN A 62 3.51 -13.14 -11.18
C ASN A 62 3.46 -12.25 -9.93
N LYS A 63 4.41 -11.30 -9.78
CA LYS A 63 4.37 -10.30 -8.71
C LYS A 63 3.17 -9.36 -8.88
N LEU A 64 2.84 -8.98 -10.11
CA LEU A 64 1.66 -8.15 -10.39
C LEU A 64 0.35 -8.86 -10.02
N GLN A 65 0.22 -10.14 -10.35
CA GLN A 65 -0.93 -10.95 -9.92
C GLN A 65 -0.99 -11.09 -8.39
N GLY A 66 0.14 -11.21 -7.70
CA GLY A 66 0.21 -11.23 -6.24
C GLY A 66 -0.28 -9.94 -5.59
N ILE A 67 0.09 -8.80 -6.18
CA ILE A 67 -0.39 -7.46 -5.78
C ILE A 67 -1.90 -7.38 -5.99
N GLN A 68 -2.40 -7.75 -7.17
CA GLN A 68 -3.84 -7.71 -7.46
C GLN A 68 -4.63 -8.57 -6.46
N LYS A 69 -4.22 -9.82 -6.26
CA LYS A 69 -4.86 -10.72 -5.27
C LYS A 69 -4.85 -10.15 -3.85
N SER A 70 -3.77 -9.47 -3.48
CA SER A 70 -3.66 -8.84 -2.16
C SER A 70 -4.61 -7.64 -2.03
N CYS A 71 -4.73 -6.83 -3.08
CA CYS A 71 -5.69 -5.74 -3.17
C CYS A 71 -7.13 -6.25 -3.08
N ASP A 72 -7.49 -7.27 -3.85
CA ASP A 72 -8.83 -7.87 -3.84
C ASP A 72 -9.18 -8.42 -2.45
N PHE A 73 -8.24 -9.15 -1.82
CA PHE A 73 -8.44 -9.66 -0.45
C PHE A 73 -8.63 -8.52 0.54
N LEU A 74 -7.74 -7.53 0.53
CA LEU A 74 -7.76 -6.46 1.53
C LEU A 74 -9.03 -5.63 1.41
N GLN A 75 -9.42 -5.27 0.18
CA GLN A 75 -10.66 -4.54 -0.07
C GLN A 75 -11.88 -5.32 0.44
N SER A 76 -11.99 -6.59 0.07
CA SER A 76 -13.06 -7.46 0.57
C SER A 76 -13.04 -7.61 2.10
N CYS A 77 -11.85 -7.71 2.70
CA CYS A 77 -11.68 -7.81 4.15
C CYS A 77 -12.31 -6.61 4.85
N TYR A 78 -11.96 -5.39 4.44
CA TYR A 78 -12.50 -4.16 5.04
C TYR A 78 -13.99 -3.95 4.75
N GLU A 79 -14.47 -4.31 3.56
CA GLU A 79 -15.89 -4.24 3.21
C GLU A 79 -16.76 -5.20 4.05
N SER A 80 -16.21 -6.36 4.43
CA SER A 80 -16.94 -7.38 5.19
C SER A 80 -17.01 -7.12 6.71
N MET A 81 -16.32 -6.09 7.22
CA MET A 81 -16.25 -5.80 8.65
C MET A 81 -17.45 -5.00 9.18
N GLU A 82 -18.59 -5.67 9.40
CA GLU A 82 -19.80 -5.02 9.93
C GLU A 82 -19.61 -4.32 11.29
N CYS A 83 -18.84 -4.93 12.19
CA CYS A 83 -18.55 -4.38 13.52
C CYS A 83 -17.81 -3.03 13.46
N ARG A 84 -16.92 -2.87 12.48
CA ARG A 84 -15.99 -1.73 12.38
C ARG A 84 -16.34 -0.76 11.26
N LYS A 85 -17.46 -0.96 10.57
CA LYS A 85 -17.87 -0.16 9.40
C LYS A 85 -17.96 1.35 9.65
N ASN A 86 -18.17 1.75 10.92
CA ASN A 86 -18.25 3.16 11.33
C ASN A 86 -17.05 3.60 12.18
N ASP A 87 -16.12 2.69 12.48
CA ASP A 87 -14.89 3.04 13.20
C ASP A 87 -14.00 3.90 12.29
N LYS A 88 -13.72 5.12 12.74
CA LYS A 88 -13.03 6.13 11.92
C LYS A 88 -11.67 5.63 11.42
N ASP A 89 -10.90 4.99 12.29
CA ASP A 89 -9.56 4.52 11.99
C ASP A 89 -9.60 3.38 10.96
N THR A 90 -10.54 2.44 11.11
CA THR A 90 -10.78 1.34 10.16
C THR A 90 -11.25 1.84 8.80
N VAL A 91 -12.20 2.78 8.78
CA VAL A 91 -12.70 3.42 7.55
C VAL A 91 -11.59 4.17 6.83
N GLU A 92 -10.72 4.87 7.57
CA GLU A 92 -9.57 5.56 6.98
C GLU A 92 -8.57 4.58 6.34
N ILE A 93 -8.24 3.49 7.03
CA ILE A 93 -7.34 2.44 6.49
C ILE A 93 -7.95 1.81 5.24
N ALA A 94 -9.24 1.49 5.25
CA ALA A 94 -9.96 0.92 4.11
C ALA A 94 -9.91 1.87 2.90
N ASN A 95 -10.19 3.16 3.10
CA ASN A 95 -10.15 4.17 2.04
C ASN A 95 -8.74 4.38 1.47
N ARG A 96 -7.72 4.39 2.34
CA ARG A 96 -6.31 4.47 1.91
C ARG A 96 -5.91 3.26 1.09
N MET A 97 -6.31 2.05 1.53
CA MET A 97 -6.04 0.81 0.81
C MET A 97 -6.74 0.80 -0.55
N LYS A 98 -8.02 1.16 -0.61
CA LYS A 98 -8.79 1.29 -1.86
C LYS A 98 -8.09 2.24 -2.83
N THR A 99 -7.72 3.43 -2.35
CA THR A 99 -6.99 4.43 -3.14
C THR A 99 -5.68 3.87 -3.68
N TYR A 100 -4.89 3.23 -2.81
CA TYR A 100 -3.61 2.63 -3.19
C TYR A 100 -3.79 1.56 -4.27
N CYS A 101 -4.72 0.63 -4.06
CA CYS A 101 -4.96 -0.48 -4.96
C CYS A 101 -5.51 -0.02 -6.31
N SER A 102 -6.49 0.89 -6.33
CA SER A 102 -7.01 1.43 -7.59
C SER A 102 -5.94 2.17 -8.39
N SER A 103 -5.13 3.00 -7.73
CA SER A 103 -4.05 3.72 -8.42
C SER A 103 -2.94 2.81 -8.92
N LEU A 104 -2.58 1.80 -8.13
CA LEU A 104 -1.57 0.84 -8.53
C LEU A 104 -2.04 -0.01 -9.71
N LEU A 105 -3.25 -0.55 -9.65
CA LEU A 105 -3.81 -1.36 -10.73
C LEU A 105 -3.99 -0.56 -12.02
N HIS A 106 -4.34 0.73 -11.95
CA HIS A 106 -4.43 1.60 -13.11
C HIS A 106 -3.06 1.78 -13.78
N LEU A 107 -2.01 2.07 -13.00
CA LEU A 107 -0.64 2.14 -13.54
C LEU A 107 -0.16 0.79 -14.11
N GLN A 108 -0.66 -0.33 -13.58
CA GLN A 108 -0.28 -1.67 -14.04
C GLN A 108 -1.01 -2.11 -15.31
N LYS A 109 -2.27 -1.73 -15.49
CA LYS A 109 -3.10 -2.19 -16.62
C LYS A 109 -3.12 -1.15 -17.73
N ASP A 110 -3.56 0.06 -17.38
CA ASP A 110 -3.92 1.09 -18.35
C ASP A 110 -2.65 1.77 -18.88
N PHE A 111 -1.67 2.02 -18.00
CA PHE A 111 -0.38 2.61 -18.40
C PHE A 111 0.63 1.57 -18.95
N SER A 112 0.29 0.28 -18.98
CA SER A 112 1.24 -0.82 -19.26
C SER A 112 1.88 -0.76 -20.65
N GLU A 113 1.16 -0.25 -21.64
CA GLU A 113 1.67 -0.09 -23.00
C GLU A 113 2.63 1.10 -23.09
N CYS A 114 2.22 2.24 -22.51
CA CYS A 114 3.06 3.43 -22.45
C CYS A 114 4.35 3.16 -21.64
N TYR A 115 4.23 2.50 -20.49
CA TYR A 115 5.38 2.10 -19.68
C TYR A 115 6.40 1.31 -20.49
N ARG A 116 5.95 0.32 -21.28
CA ARG A 116 6.82 -0.47 -22.18
C ARG A 116 7.50 0.38 -23.26
N LYS A 117 6.84 1.44 -23.77
CA LYS A 117 7.45 2.38 -24.71
C LYS A 117 8.51 3.23 -24.02
N VAL A 118 8.16 3.88 -22.92
CA VAL A 118 9.04 4.78 -22.16
C VAL A 118 10.28 4.04 -21.62
N GLU A 119 10.09 2.83 -21.09
CA GLU A 119 11.18 2.02 -20.54
C GLU A 119 12.21 1.59 -21.61
N ARG A 120 11.78 1.36 -22.85
CA ARG A 120 12.69 1.00 -23.96
C ARG A 120 13.49 2.19 -24.46
N LEU A 121 13.00 3.41 -24.22
CA LEU A 121 13.57 4.64 -24.77
C LEU A 121 14.61 5.26 -23.83
N ASP A 122 14.45 5.09 -22.51
CA ASP A 122 15.40 5.69 -21.57
C ASP A 122 15.55 4.87 -20.27
N SER A 123 16.66 4.12 -20.19
CA SER A 123 17.04 3.38 -18.98
C SER A 123 17.51 4.28 -17.81
N THR A 124 17.66 5.59 -18.04
CA THR A 124 18.15 6.56 -17.05
C THR A 124 17.03 7.35 -16.36
N CYS A 125 15.83 7.43 -16.94
CA CYS A 125 14.70 8.06 -16.28
C CYS A 125 14.12 7.16 -15.18
N ARG A 126 14.65 7.30 -13.96
CA ARG A 126 14.15 6.63 -12.75
C ARG A 126 13.23 7.56 -11.98
N PHE A 127 11.97 7.17 -11.85
CA PHE A 127 10.95 7.89 -11.11
C PHE A 127 10.37 7.03 -9.98
N GLY A 128 9.97 7.66 -8.86
CA GLY A 128 9.15 6.99 -7.84
C GLY A 128 9.86 6.46 -6.58
N ASP A 129 11.08 6.93 -6.29
CA ASP A 129 11.86 6.50 -5.11
C ASP A 129 11.84 7.50 -3.94
N SER A 130 11.45 8.76 -4.16
CA SER A 130 11.32 9.75 -3.08
C SER A 130 10.32 10.87 -3.40
N CYS A 131 9.94 11.60 -2.35
CA CYS A 131 9.04 12.75 -2.43
C CYS A 131 9.49 13.85 -3.40
N ASN A 132 10.79 13.97 -3.64
CA ASN A 132 11.34 15.03 -4.48
C ASN A 132 11.66 14.53 -5.90
N ASN A 133 11.46 13.23 -6.16
CA ASN A 133 11.83 12.56 -7.41
C ASN A 133 10.68 11.68 -7.95
N ILE A 134 9.43 12.04 -7.63
CA ILE A 134 8.24 11.25 -7.99
C ILE A 134 8.18 11.01 -9.51
N PHE A 135 8.56 12.00 -10.31
CA PHE A 135 8.56 11.93 -11.79
C PHE A 135 9.96 11.85 -12.40
N GLY A 136 10.94 11.50 -11.57
CA GLY A 136 12.34 11.40 -11.96
C GLY A 136 13.03 12.76 -12.09
N LYS A 137 14.35 12.70 -12.21
CA LYS A 137 15.19 13.91 -12.23
C LYS A 137 14.76 14.81 -13.39
N ASN A 138 14.61 16.10 -13.12
CA ASN A 138 14.15 17.10 -14.09
C ASN A 138 12.78 16.76 -14.73
N ASN A 139 11.93 15.99 -14.05
CA ASN A 139 10.64 15.51 -14.56
C ASN A 139 10.76 14.76 -15.90
N CYS A 140 11.80 13.94 -16.05
CA CYS A 140 12.04 13.15 -17.26
C CYS A 140 10.81 12.32 -17.68
N ALA A 141 10.01 11.82 -16.72
CA ALA A 141 8.81 11.03 -17.01
C ALA A 141 7.78 11.85 -17.82
N ARG A 142 7.61 13.14 -17.51
CA ARG A 142 6.67 14.02 -18.22
C ARG A 142 7.01 14.10 -19.70
N LYS A 143 8.26 14.41 -20.01
CA LYS A 143 8.72 14.56 -21.39
C LYS A 143 8.54 13.24 -22.15
N LEU A 144 9.03 12.13 -21.58
CA LEU A 144 8.96 10.81 -22.22
C LEU A 144 7.52 10.37 -22.48
N ILE A 145 6.60 10.56 -21.53
CA ILE A 145 5.21 10.16 -21.69
C ILE A 145 4.51 11.05 -22.72
N LEU A 146 4.70 12.37 -22.67
CA LEU A 146 4.07 13.28 -23.63
C LEU A 146 4.53 13.01 -25.07
N GLU A 147 5.82 12.75 -25.28
CA GLU A 147 6.38 12.50 -26.62
C GLU A 147 5.96 11.14 -27.20
N ASN A 148 5.68 10.14 -26.37
CA ASN A 148 5.51 8.75 -26.83
C ASN A 148 4.12 8.15 -26.60
N CYS A 149 3.31 8.77 -25.74
CA CYS A 149 2.02 8.26 -25.31
C CYS A 149 0.93 9.33 -25.31
N GLY A 150 1.31 10.60 -25.18
CA GLY A 150 0.41 11.75 -25.25
C GLY A 150 -0.07 12.26 -23.90
N GLU A 151 -0.91 13.29 -23.95
CA GLU A 151 -1.31 14.08 -22.78
C GLU A 151 -2.21 13.31 -21.80
N ASN A 152 -3.16 12.52 -22.31
CA ASN A 152 -4.06 11.74 -21.46
C ASN A 152 -3.31 10.69 -20.60
N GLU A 153 -2.30 10.04 -21.19
CA GLU A 153 -1.44 9.08 -20.49
C GLU A 153 -0.58 9.76 -19.42
N TRP A 154 -0.10 10.98 -19.71
CA TRP A 154 0.60 11.79 -18.70
C TRP A 154 -0.30 12.12 -17.52
N ILE A 155 -1.52 12.60 -17.77
CA ILE A 155 -2.48 12.95 -16.70
C ILE A 155 -2.79 11.72 -15.84
N GLY A 156 -3.12 10.58 -16.47
CA GLY A 156 -3.41 9.33 -15.77
C GLY A 156 -2.25 8.83 -14.93
N PHE A 157 -1.04 8.86 -15.48
CA PHE A 157 0.18 8.48 -14.76
C PHE A 157 0.46 9.41 -13.57
N LYS A 158 0.42 10.72 -13.80
CA LYS A 158 0.69 11.77 -12.81
C LYS A 158 -0.24 11.63 -11.61
N ASP A 159 -1.54 11.58 -11.86
CA ASP A 159 -2.55 11.54 -10.82
C ASP A 159 -2.45 10.28 -9.96
N ASN A 160 -2.23 9.12 -10.58
CA ASN A 160 -2.14 7.87 -9.85
C ASN A 160 -0.82 7.74 -9.06
N MET A 161 0.30 8.23 -9.60
CA MET A 161 1.55 8.33 -8.84
C MET A 161 1.42 9.26 -7.63
N MET A 162 0.78 10.42 -7.79
CA MET A 162 0.52 11.34 -6.67
C MET A 162 -0.35 10.70 -5.58
N ARG A 163 -1.41 9.96 -5.97
CA ARG A 163 -2.26 9.21 -5.02
C ARG A 163 -1.46 8.16 -4.26
N LEU A 164 -0.62 7.37 -4.93
CA LEU A 164 0.23 6.37 -4.29
C LEU A 164 1.19 7.00 -3.28
N VAL A 165 1.84 8.09 -3.66
CA VAL A 165 2.78 8.79 -2.77
C VAL A 165 2.07 9.41 -1.58
N LYS A 166 0.88 9.99 -1.76
CA LYS A 166 0.07 10.51 -0.65
C LYS A 166 -0.32 9.43 0.36
N VAL A 167 -0.63 8.22 -0.11
CA VAL A 167 -0.95 7.08 0.78
C VAL A 167 0.29 6.56 1.50
N LYS A 168 1.40 6.31 0.77
CA LYS A 168 2.66 5.78 1.36
C LYS A 168 3.36 6.78 2.27
N SER A 169 3.30 8.05 1.89
CA SER A 169 4.02 9.15 2.53
C SER A 169 3.08 10.35 2.70
N PRO A 170 2.17 10.34 3.68
CA PRO A 170 1.23 11.46 3.91
C PRO A 170 1.92 12.81 4.18
N LYS A 171 3.19 12.78 4.59
CA LYS A 171 4.02 13.98 4.83
C LYS A 171 4.65 14.54 3.55
N CYS A 172 4.51 13.85 2.43
CA CYS A 172 4.98 14.30 1.14
C CYS A 172 4.12 15.47 0.67
N LYS A 173 4.72 16.64 0.44
CA LYS A 173 4.00 17.78 -0.15
C LYS A 173 3.80 17.53 -1.65
N ALA A 174 2.83 16.69 -2.00
CA ALA A 174 2.51 16.36 -3.38
C ALA A 174 2.09 17.60 -4.21
N ASP A 175 1.65 18.65 -3.53
CA ASP A 175 1.23 19.94 -4.06
C ASP A 175 2.33 20.63 -4.90
N GLN A 176 3.61 20.33 -4.63
CA GLN A 176 4.74 20.84 -5.42
C GLN A 176 4.74 20.32 -6.87
N PHE A 177 3.94 19.31 -7.17
CA PHE A 177 3.82 18.67 -8.47
C PHE A 177 2.54 19.03 -9.22
N TYR A 178 1.66 19.85 -8.64
CA TYR A 178 0.35 20.16 -9.23
C TYR A 178 0.48 20.93 -10.56
N TYR A 179 1.55 21.72 -10.71
CA TYR A 179 1.85 22.55 -11.88
C TYR A 179 2.81 21.88 -12.89
N LEU A 180 3.17 20.62 -12.65
CA LEU A 180 3.97 19.78 -13.56
C LEU A 180 3.04 18.87 -14.37
#